data_AF-A0A1D7NIN7-F1
#
_entry.id   AF-A0A1D7NIN7-F1
#
_cell.length_a   1.000
_cell.length_b   1.000
_cell.length_c   1.000
_cell.angle_alpha   90.00
_cell.angle_beta   90.00
_cell.angle_gamma   90.00
#
_symmetry.space_group_name_H-M   'P 1'
#
loop_
_entity.id
_entity.type
_entity.pdbx_description
1 polymer ?
#
loop_
_entity_poly.entity_id
_entity_poly.type
_entity_poly.pdbx_seq_one_letter_code
_entity_poly.pdbx_strand_id
1 'polypeptide(L)'
;MALTYDPAIAPAPVVLAKGRGDTALAMREIAGEQGLPLLEYPQLARAVYFTTRPNQMVREELYVAIAALVAFVMALKRGQHPRRPVIDVPPELRFDGDGRLWT
;
A
#
# COMPACT_ATOMS: atom_id res chain seq x y z
N MET A 1 -3.72 5.82 2.29
CA MET A 1 -4.56 4.65 1.93
C MET A 1 -4.38 3.57 2.97
N ALA A 2 -5.34 2.67 3.10
CA ALA A 2 -5.30 1.53 4.01
C ALA A 2 -5.54 0.24 3.21
N LEU A 3 -4.75 -0.79 3.52
CA LEU A 3 -4.83 -2.11 2.91
C LEU A 3 -5.10 -3.14 4.01
N THR A 4 -5.85 -4.18 3.67
CA THR A 4 -5.97 -5.38 4.50
C THR A 4 -5.44 -6.59 3.74
N TYR A 5 -4.94 -7.58 4.47
CA TYR A 5 -4.48 -8.82 3.89
C TYR A 5 -4.80 -9.98 4.82
N ASP A 6 -5.52 -10.95 4.27
CA ASP A 6 -5.71 -12.26 4.85
C ASP A 6 -5.45 -13.30 3.73
N PRO A 7 -4.36 -14.09 3.83
CA PRO A 7 -4.02 -15.09 2.82
C PRO A 7 -5.06 -16.21 2.69
N ALA A 8 -5.94 -16.40 3.69
CA ALA A 8 -7.04 -17.33 3.59
C ALA A 8 -8.21 -16.78 2.75
N ILE A 9 -8.29 -15.46 2.57
CA ILE A 9 -9.38 -14.78 1.85
C ILE A 9 -8.95 -14.38 0.44
N ALA A 10 -7.73 -13.87 0.27
CA ALA A 10 -7.26 -13.34 -1.01
C ALA A 10 -5.76 -13.55 -1.22
N PRO A 11 -5.31 -13.79 -2.47
CA PRO A 11 -3.88 -13.94 -2.79
C PRO A 11 -3.11 -12.62 -2.73
N ALA A 12 -3.81 -11.49 -2.68
CA ALA A 12 -3.21 -10.16 -2.58
C ALA A 12 -4.04 -9.23 -1.68
N PRO A 13 -3.42 -8.19 -1.11
CA PRO A 13 -4.12 -7.23 -0.26
C PRO A 13 -5.29 -6.52 -0.96
N VAL A 14 -6.32 -6.25 -0.18
CA VAL A 14 -7.52 -5.50 -0.60
C VAL A 14 -7.42 -4.08 -0.09
N VAL A 15 -7.80 -3.11 -0.93
CA VAL A 15 -7.89 -1.71 -0.52
C VAL A 15 -9.11 -1.53 0.38
N LEU A 16 -8.89 -1.14 1.63
CA LEU A 16 -9.98 -0.80 2.55
C LEU A 16 -10.45 0.63 2.33
N ALA A 17 -9.50 1.57 2.23
CA ALA A 17 -9.81 2.98 2.14
C ALA A 17 -8.71 3.74 1.39
N LYS A 18 -9.10 4.82 0.71
CA LYS A 18 -8.19 5.77 0.09
C LYS A 18 -8.66 7.20 0.36
N GLY A 19 -7.70 8.11 0.54
CA GLY A 19 -7.95 9.51 0.86
C GLY A 19 -6.79 10.38 0.41
N ARG A 20 -7.06 11.68 0.30
CA ARG A 20 -6.10 12.76 0.05
C ARG A 20 -6.41 13.92 1.01
N GLY A 21 -5.47 14.85 1.16
CA GLY A 21 -5.64 16.01 2.04
C GLY A 21 -6.08 15.59 3.44
N ASP A 22 -7.13 16.24 3.94
CA ASP A 22 -7.67 16.02 5.29
C ASP A 22 -8.09 14.57 5.54
N THR A 23 -8.66 13.89 4.54
CA THR A 23 -8.99 12.46 4.69
C THR A 23 -7.75 11.62 4.93
N ALA A 24 -6.65 11.90 4.22
CA ALA A 24 -5.40 11.18 4.43
C ALA A 24 -4.78 11.49 5.79
N LEU A 25 -4.94 12.73 6.29
CA LEU A 25 -4.50 13.12 7.63
C LEU A 25 -5.27 12.34 8.69
N ALA A 26 -6.60 12.34 8.63
CA ALA A 26 -7.45 11.59 9.56
C ALA A 26 -7.15 10.08 9.56
N MET A 27 -6.87 9.49 8.39
CA MET A 27 -6.44 8.08 8.30
C MET A 27 -5.13 7.81 9.05
N ARG A 28 -4.19 8.76 9.06
CA ARG A 28 -2.90 8.62 9.77
C ARG A 28 -3.08 8.71 11.28
N GLU A 29 -3.96 9.60 11.74
CA GLU A 29 -4.31 9.73 13.16
C GLU A 29 -4.92 8.43 13.68
N ILE A 30 -5.94 7.91 13.00
CA ILE A 30 -6.57 6.63 13.33
C ILE A 30 -5.54 5.48 13.31
N ALA A 31 -4.65 5.45 12.30
CA ALA A 31 -3.61 4.43 12.25
C ALA A 31 -2.67 4.50 13.47
N GLY A 32 -2.30 5.70 13.92
CA GLY A 32 -1.51 5.91 15.13
C GLY A 32 -2.20 5.43 16.39
N GLU A 33 -3.48 5.79 16.57
CA GLU A 33 -4.30 5.34 17.70
C GLU A 33 -4.44 3.82 17.76
N GLN A 34 -4.51 3.16 16.61
CA GLN A 34 -4.64 1.70 16.49
C GLN A 34 -3.28 0.97 16.48
N GLY A 35 -2.16 1.68 16.61
CA GLY A 35 -0.82 1.09 16.53
C GLY A 35 -0.52 0.40 15.19
N LEU A 36 -1.15 0.86 14.11
CA LEU A 36 -0.94 0.31 12.77
C LEU A 36 0.34 0.87 12.13
N PRO A 37 1.08 0.04 11.37
CA PRO A 37 2.30 0.49 10.70
C PRO A 37 1.97 1.51 9.59
N LEU A 38 2.69 2.64 9.60
CA LEU A 38 2.65 3.63 8.53
C LEU A 38 3.90 3.49 7.64
N LEU A 39 3.69 3.22 6.35
CA LEU A 39 4.76 3.02 5.37
C LEU A 39 4.67 4.05 4.24
N GLU A 40 5.81 4.65 3.90
CA GLU A 40 5.88 5.68 2.87
C GLU A 40 6.55 5.15 1.58
N TYR A 41 5.75 4.85 0.58
CA TYR A 41 6.21 4.47 -0.76
C TYR A 41 5.42 5.27 -1.80
N PRO A 42 5.77 6.54 -2.06
CA PRO A 42 4.92 7.46 -2.81
C PRO A 42 4.51 6.94 -4.18
N GLN A 43 5.44 6.34 -4.92
CA GLN A 43 5.18 5.77 -6.25
C GLN A 43 4.20 4.59 -6.20
N LEU A 44 4.41 3.63 -5.29
CA LEU A 44 3.50 2.49 -5.12
C LEU A 44 2.13 2.93 -4.58
N ALA A 45 2.11 3.86 -3.63
CA ALA A 45 0.88 4.39 -3.06
C ALA A 45 0.02 5.06 -4.14
N ARG A 46 0.64 5.82 -5.06
CA ARG A 46 -0.04 6.40 -6.23
C ARG A 46 -0.51 5.31 -7.19
N ALA A 47 0.34 4.33 -7.52
CA ALA A 47 -0.03 3.19 -8.36
C ALA A 47 -1.31 2.52 -7.89
N VAL A 48 -1.38 2.15 -6.60
CA VAL A 48 -2.59 1.54 -6.02
C VAL A 48 -3.75 2.55 -5.99
N TYR A 49 -3.51 3.82 -5.68
CA TYR A 49 -4.57 4.82 -5.51
C TYR A 49 -5.37 5.06 -6.79
N PHE A 50 -4.66 5.15 -7.93
CA PHE A 50 -5.25 5.44 -9.24
C PHE A 50 -5.80 4.20 -9.93
N THR A 51 -5.28 3.02 -9.62
CA THR A 51 -5.65 1.78 -10.33
C THR A 51 -6.67 0.92 -9.59
N THR A 52 -6.84 1.11 -8.28
CA THR A 52 -7.64 0.22 -7.45
C THR A 52 -8.72 0.99 -6.68
N ARG A 53 -9.94 0.43 -6.60
CA ARG A 53 -11.04 0.98 -5.79
C ARG A 53 -11.09 0.32 -4.41
N PRO A 54 -11.70 0.96 -3.40
CA PRO A 54 -12.01 0.27 -2.15
C PRO A 54 -12.79 -1.04 -2.40
N ASN A 55 -12.53 -2.03 -1.54
CA ASN A 55 -13.04 -3.40 -1.63
C ASN A 55 -12.59 -4.18 -2.88
N GLN A 56 -11.56 -3.71 -3.58
CA GLN A 56 -10.90 -4.47 -4.65
C GLN A 56 -9.50 -4.87 -4.22
N MET A 57 -9.08 -6.04 -4.71
CA MET A 57 -7.67 -6.43 -4.66
C MET A 57 -6.84 -5.43 -5.46
N VAL A 58 -5.60 -5.23 -5.03
CA VAL A 58 -4.60 -4.54 -5.84
C VAL A 58 -4.44 -5.24 -7.19
N ARG A 59 -3.98 -4.49 -8.20
CA ARG A 59 -3.65 -5.03 -9.52
C ARG A 59 -2.55 -6.10 -9.45
N GLU A 60 -2.64 -7.11 -10.32
CA GLU A 60 -1.69 -8.23 -10.38
C GLU A 60 -0.25 -7.76 -10.62
N GLU A 61 -0.07 -6.75 -11.45
CA GLU A 61 1.24 -6.18 -11.75
C GLU A 61 1.93 -5.55 -10.52
N LEU A 62 1.18 -5.31 -9.44
CA LEU A 62 1.70 -4.80 -8.17
C LEU A 62 1.93 -5.89 -7.11
N TYR A 63 1.64 -7.17 -7.41
CA TYR A 63 1.70 -8.25 -6.42
C TYR A 63 3.08 -8.42 -5.80
N VAL A 64 4.15 -8.40 -6.61
CA VAL A 64 5.53 -8.55 -6.11
C VAL A 64 5.89 -7.42 -5.14
N ALA A 65 5.60 -6.17 -5.54
CA ALA A 65 5.84 -4.99 -4.71
C ALA A 65 5.06 -5.05 -3.39
N ILE A 66 3.79 -5.44 -3.46
CA ILE A 66 2.90 -5.51 -2.30
C ILE A 66 3.26 -6.68 -1.38
N ALA A 67 3.62 -7.84 -1.93
CA ALA A 67 4.07 -9.00 -1.16
C ALA A 67 5.33 -8.68 -0.34
N ALA A 68 6.27 -7.92 -0.90
CA ALA A 68 7.45 -7.46 -0.17
C ALA A 68 7.08 -6.57 1.04
N LEU A 69 6.07 -5.70 0.92
CA LEU A 69 5.57 -4.89 2.04
C LEU A 69 4.86 -5.74 3.09
N VAL A 70 4.02 -6.69 2.67
CA VAL A 70 3.36 -7.62 3.59
C VAL A 70 4.39 -8.41 4.38
N ALA A 71 5.40 -8.97 3.71
CA ALA A 71 6.48 -9.70 4.35
C ALA A 71 7.24 -8.82 5.36
N PHE A 72 7.55 -7.57 5.00
CA PHE A 72 8.18 -6.60 5.87
C PHE A 72 7.34 -6.32 7.13
N VAL A 73 6.04 -6.03 6.97
CA VAL A 73 5.12 -5.78 8.11
C VAL A 73 4.97 -7.01 8.99
N MET A 74 4.85 -8.20 8.41
CA MET A 74 4.75 -9.45 9.16
C MET A 74 6.02 -9.74 9.97
N ALA A 75 7.20 -9.43 9.42
CA ALA A 75 8.46 -9.56 10.13
C ALA A 75 8.55 -8.56 11.31
N LEU A 76 8.15 -7.30 11.11
CA LEU A 76 8.05 -6.32 12.20
C LEU A 76 7.11 -6.79 13.32
N LYS A 77 5.94 -7.34 12.98
CA LYS A 77 4.98 -7.91 13.95
C LYS A 77 5.56 -9.07 14.77
N ARG A 78 6.55 -9.80 14.23
CA ARG A 78 7.28 -10.86 14.95
C ARG A 78 8.46 -10.33 15.78
N GLY A 79 8.62 -9.01 15.92
CA GLY A 79 9.73 -8.40 16.64
C GLY A 79 11.07 -8.47 15.89
N GLN A 80 11.03 -8.76 14.58
CA GLN A 80 12.25 -8.77 13.75
C GLN A 80 12.57 -7.35 13.28
N HIS A 81 13.82 -7.13 12.88
CA HIS A 81 14.29 -5.87 12.29
C HIS A 81 14.68 -6.08 10.81
N PRO A 82 13.71 -6.38 9.93
CA PRO A 82 14.00 -6.55 8.51
C PRO A 82 14.49 -5.25 7.89
N ARG A 83 15.33 -5.36 6.87
CA ARG A 83 15.65 -4.20 6.03
C ARG A 83 14.38 -3.77 5.29
N ARG A 84 14.18 -2.46 5.20
CA ARG A 84 13.11 -1.87 4.40
C ARG A 84 13.24 -2.32 2.93
N PRO A 85 12.20 -2.90 2.33
CA PRO A 85 12.29 -3.43 0.97
C PRO A 85 12.48 -2.29 -0.04
N VAL A 86 13.28 -2.56 -1.07
CA VAL A 86 13.33 -1.72 -2.27
C VAL A 86 12.17 -2.15 -3.15
N ILE A 87 11.28 -1.21 -3.45
CA ILE A 87 10.08 -1.46 -4.24
C ILE A 87 10.28 -0.84 -5.62
N ASP A 88 10.19 -1.66 -6.66
CA ASP A 88 10.02 -1.19 -8.02
C ASP A 88 8.54 -1.25 -8.41
N VAL A 89 8.09 -0.23 -9.12
CA VAL A 89 6.73 -0.14 -9.66
C VAL A 89 6.86 -0.16 -11.17
N PRO A 90 6.11 -1.03 -11.89
CA PRO A 90 6.17 -1.10 -13.35
C PRO A 90 5.94 0.27 -13.99
N PRO A 91 6.70 0.66 -15.05
CA PRO A 91 6.60 1.96 -15.71
C PRO A 91 5.17 2.40 -16.03
N GLU A 92 4.35 1.48 -16.53
CA GLU A 92 2.95 1.66 -16.90
C GLU A 92 2.00 1.94 -15.72
N LEU A 93 2.50 1.81 -14.48
CA LEU A 93 1.80 2.11 -13.24
C LEU A 93 2.47 3.23 -12.44
N ARG A 94 3.45 3.94 -13.02
CA ARG A 94 4.09 5.09 -12.38
C ARG A 94 3.23 6.32 -12.61
N PHE A 95 2.46 6.72 -11.61
CA PHE A 95 1.59 7.90 -11.67
C PHE A 95 2.17 9.08 -10.86
N ASP A 96 1.95 10.30 -11.34
CA ASP A 96 2.27 11.54 -10.64
C ASP A 96 1.22 11.89 -9.56
N GLY A 97 1.30 13.09 -8.99
CA GLY A 97 0.33 13.54 -7.98
C GLY A 97 -1.11 13.68 -8.52
N ASP A 98 -1.23 13.94 -9.83
CA ASP A 98 -2.48 14.23 -10.52
C ASP A 98 -3.07 12.99 -11.21
N GLY A 99 -2.30 11.91 -11.31
CA GLY A 99 -2.72 10.65 -11.90
C GLY A 99 -2.35 10.50 -13.36
N ARG A 100 -1.41 11.31 -13.86
CA ARG A 100 -0.82 11.13 -15.18
C ARG A 100 0.33 10.13 -15.07
N LEU A 101 0.49 9.32 -16.09
CA LEU A 101 1.65 8.43 -16.19
C LEU A 101 2.91 9.27 -16.31
N TRP A 102 3.98 8.85 -15.63
CA TRP A 102 5.32 9.40 -15.82
C TRP A 102 5.79 8.93 -17.19
N THR A 103 5.56 9.74 -18.22
CA THR A 103 6.10 9.54 -19.57
C THR A 103 7.58 9.89 -19.60
#